data_AF-A0A4Y8V7N6-F1
#
_entry.id   AF-A0A4Y8V7N6-F1
#
_cell.length_a   1.000
_cell.length_b   1.000
_cell.length_c   1.000
_cell.angle_alpha   90.00
_cell.angle_beta   90.00
_cell.angle_gamma   90.00
#
_symmetry.space_group_name_H-M   'P 1'
#
loop_
_entity.id
_entity.type
_entity.pdbx_description
1 polymer ?
#
loop_
_entity_poly.entity_id
_entity_poly.type
_entity_poly.pdbx_seq_one_letter_code
_entity_poly.pdbx_strand_id
1 'polypeptide(L)'
;MQQAFEKLPRHKAPNKRDWEQLAQRWHHQLEQRIRKLQLLNESLTGCIGCGCLSMETCPLYNPGDILGENHVGPVILDAMTE
;
A
#
# COMPACT_ATOMS: atom_id res chain seq x y z
N MET A 1 -5.34 -8.02 10.58
CA MET A 1 -6.05 -9.30 10.32
C MET A 1 -7.15 -9.58 11.34
N GLN A 2 -6.86 -9.62 12.65
CA GLN A 2 -7.88 -9.90 13.69
C GLN A 2 -9.10 -8.97 13.66
N GLN A 3 -8.90 -7.66 13.49
CA GLN A 3 -9.98 -6.67 13.40
C GLN A 3 -11.01 -6.96 12.29
N ALA A 4 -10.60 -7.61 11.19
CA ALA A 4 -11.52 -7.90 10.09
C ALA A 4 -12.66 -8.84 10.55
N PHE A 5 -12.34 -9.77 11.44
CA PHE A 5 -13.28 -10.75 11.99
C PHE A 5 -14.18 -10.18 13.09
N GLU A 6 -13.92 -8.98 13.61
CA GLU A 6 -14.80 -8.34 14.61
C GLU A 6 -16.21 -8.10 14.08
N LYS A 7 -16.36 -7.97 12.75
CA LYS A 7 -17.66 -7.82 12.10
C LYS A 7 -18.42 -9.14 11.91
N LEU A 8 -17.82 -10.28 12.26
CA LEU A 8 -18.48 -11.58 12.18
C LEU A 8 -19.34 -11.86 13.43
N PRO A 9 -20.38 -12.69 13.30
CA PRO A 9 -21.16 -13.12 14.45
C PRO A 9 -20.29 -13.91 15.44
N ARG A 10 -20.41 -13.60 16.75
CA ARG A 10 -19.63 -14.26 17.80
C ARG A 10 -20.19 -15.62 18.26
N HIS A 11 -21.50 -15.83 18.12
CA HIS A 11 -22.21 -16.99 18.68
C HIS A 11 -22.95 -17.83 17.64
N LYS A 12 -22.62 -17.66 16.35
CA LYS A 12 -23.14 -18.47 15.25
C LYS A 12 -22.15 -18.50 14.09
N ALA A 13 -22.22 -19.53 13.27
CA ALA A 13 -21.41 -19.61 12.07
C ALA A 13 -21.72 -18.44 11.11
N PRO A 14 -20.71 -17.78 10.52
CA PRO A 14 -20.91 -16.79 9.48
C PRO A 14 -21.64 -17.37 8.28
N ASN A 15 -22.56 -16.61 7.70
CA ASN A 15 -23.25 -17.02 6.46
C ASN A 15 -22.49 -16.50 5.22
N LYS A 16 -22.96 -16.88 4.03
CA LYS A 16 -22.38 -16.48 2.75
C LYS A 16 -22.17 -14.97 2.62
N ARG A 17 -23.16 -14.16 3.02
CA ARG A 17 -23.12 -12.69 2.91
C ARG A 17 -22.05 -12.09 3.83
N ASP A 18 -21.84 -12.67 5.01
CA ASP A 18 -20.80 -12.21 5.94
C ASP A 18 -19.40 -12.47 5.34
N TRP A 19 -19.22 -13.61 4.67
CA TRP A 19 -18.00 -13.92 3.92
C TRP A 19 -17.79 -13.02 2.70
N GLU A 20 -18.84 -12.73 1.94
CA GLU A 20 -18.78 -11.81 0.80
C GLU A 20 -18.30 -10.41 1.23
N GLN A 21 -18.79 -9.88 2.36
CA GLN A 21 -18.35 -8.58 2.88
C GLN A 21 -16.89 -8.56 3.36
N LEU A 22 -16.39 -9.67 3.89
CA LEU A 22 -14.98 -9.82 4.23
C LEU A 22 -14.12 -9.87 2.97
N ALA A 23 -14.50 -10.72 2.03
CA ALA A 23 -13.79 -10.90 0.77
C ALA A 23 -13.72 -9.58 -0.02
N GLN A 24 -14.81 -8.80 -0.09
CA GLN A 24 -14.82 -7.49 -0.75
C GLN A 24 -13.85 -6.51 -0.11
N ARG A 25 -13.77 -6.46 1.22
CA ARG A 25 -12.83 -5.58 1.93
C ARG A 25 -11.38 -5.98 1.66
N TRP A 26 -11.07 -7.27 1.71
CA TRP A 26 -9.72 -7.75 1.40
C TRP A 26 -9.35 -7.52 -0.06
N HIS A 27 -10.30 -7.75 -0.97
CA HIS A 27 -10.10 -7.45 -2.38
C HIS A 27 -9.79 -5.97 -2.58
N HIS A 28 -10.54 -5.06 -1.96
CA HIS A 28 -10.25 -3.63 -2.04
C HIS A 28 -8.85 -3.27 -1.49
N GLN A 29 -8.46 -3.83 -0.34
CA GLN A 29 -7.12 -3.62 0.22
C GLN A 29 -6.01 -4.16 -0.69
N LEU A 30 -6.22 -5.32 -1.31
CA LEU A 30 -5.30 -5.90 -2.27
C LEU A 30 -5.16 -5.03 -3.52
N GLU A 31 -6.28 -4.58 -4.07
CA GLU A 31 -6.33 -3.68 -5.23
C GLU A 31 -5.59 -2.35 -4.96
N GLN A 32 -5.76 -1.78 -3.76
CA GLN A 32 -5.01 -0.59 -3.35
C GLN A 32 -3.50 -0.86 -3.34
N ARG A 33 -3.07 -2.02 -2.83
CA ARG A 33 -1.65 -2.38 -2.78
C ARG A 33 -1.07 -2.67 -4.18
N ILE A 34 -1.84 -3.28 -5.06
CA ILE A 34 -1.46 -3.49 -6.47
C ILE A 34 -1.25 -2.15 -7.16
N ARG A 35 -2.20 -1.20 -7.01
CA ARG A 35 -2.07 0.15 -7.58
C ARG A 35 -0.82 0.88 -7.09
N LYS A 36 -0.53 0.82 -5.79
CA LYS A 36 0.71 1.36 -5.21
C LYS A 36 1.95 0.80 -5.89
N LEU A 37 2.01 -0.52 -6.04
CA LEU A 37 3.15 -1.19 -6.69
C LEU A 37 3.27 -0.85 -8.19
N GLN A 38 2.15 -0.65 -8.87
CA GLN A 38 2.16 -0.19 -10.28
C GLN A 38 2.72 1.23 -10.39
N LEU A 39 2.27 2.16 -9.56
CA LEU A 39 2.80 3.54 -9.51
C LEU A 39 4.29 3.58 -9.17
N LEU A 40 4.73 2.72 -8.25
CA LEU A 40 6.14 2.55 -7.92
C LEU A 40 6.93 2.08 -9.16
N ASN A 41 6.40 1.08 -9.88
CA ASN A 41 7.04 0.57 -11.08
C ASN A 41 7.17 1.65 -12.18
N GLU A 42 6.12 2.46 -12.38
CA GLU A 42 6.15 3.60 -13.32
C GLU A 42 7.20 4.65 -12.91
N SER A 43 7.24 4.99 -11.62
CA SER A 43 8.20 5.95 -11.08
C SER A 43 9.64 5.46 -11.22
N LEU A 44 9.90 4.19 -10.93
CA LEU A 44 11.21 3.56 -11.15
C LEU A 44 11.59 3.56 -12.62
N THR A 45 10.65 3.22 -13.51
CA THR A 45 10.90 3.24 -14.96
C THR A 45 11.25 4.64 -15.45
N GLY A 46 10.59 5.68 -14.95
CA GLY A 46 10.96 7.08 -15.24
C GLY A 46 12.36 7.44 -14.76
N CYS A 47 12.75 6.99 -13.57
CA CYS A 47 14.08 7.25 -13.00
C CYS A 47 15.19 6.55 -13.78
N ILE A 48 14.94 5.32 -14.26
CA ILE A 48 15.85 4.56 -15.11
C ILE A 48 15.90 5.16 -16.53
N GLY A 49 14.75 5.52 -17.10
CA GLY A 49 14.60 6.06 -18.45
C GLY A 49 15.14 7.47 -18.65
N CYS A 50 15.14 8.30 -17.60
CA CYS A 50 15.88 9.58 -17.56
C CYS A 50 17.40 9.38 -17.74
N GLY A 51 17.91 8.18 -17.44
CA GLY A 51 19.34 7.85 -17.46
C GLY A 51 20.16 8.58 -16.38
N CYS A 52 19.50 9.42 -15.59
CA CYS A 52 20.16 10.31 -14.65
C CYS A 52 20.36 9.69 -13.27
N LEU A 53 19.51 8.75 -12.84
CA LEU A 53 19.41 8.31 -11.43
C LEU A 53 19.56 9.50 -10.47
N SER A 54 19.03 10.66 -10.87
CA SER A 54 19.30 11.91 -10.20
C SER A 54 18.64 11.85 -8.84
N MET A 55 19.47 11.85 -7.80
CA MET A 55 19.04 11.91 -6.42
C MET A 55 18.34 13.24 -6.12
N GLU A 56 18.44 14.24 -7.00
CA GLU A 56 17.76 15.53 -6.84
C GLU A 56 16.30 15.51 -7.32
N THR A 57 15.96 14.70 -8.31
CA THR A 57 14.62 14.69 -8.94
C THR A 57 13.84 13.40 -8.75
N CYS A 58 14.46 12.34 -8.21
CA CYS A 58 13.77 11.09 -7.93
C CYS A 58 12.78 11.25 -6.76
N PRO A 59 11.45 11.10 -6.96
CA PRO A 59 10.47 11.22 -5.88
C PRO A 59 10.56 10.09 -4.84
N LEU A 60 11.33 9.04 -5.13
CA LEU A 60 11.57 7.91 -4.22
C LEU A 60 12.80 8.10 -3.33
N TYR A 61 13.57 9.18 -3.54
CA TYR A 61 14.78 9.42 -2.76
C TYR A 61 14.45 10.00 -1.38
N ASN A 62 15.01 9.39 -0.33
CA ASN A 62 14.87 9.80 1.07
C ASN A 62 16.27 10.18 1.61
N PRO A 63 16.77 11.40 1.35
CA PRO A 63 18.10 11.81 1.76
C PRO A 63 18.25 11.73 3.28
N GLY A 64 19.30 11.08 3.76
CA GLY A 64 19.60 11.00 5.19
C GLY A 64 18.56 10.23 6.01
N ASP A 65 17.67 9.48 5.36
CA ASP A 65 16.60 8.72 6.01
C ASP A 65 15.66 9.56 6.91
N ILE A 66 15.40 10.83 6.53
CA ILE A 66 14.58 11.76 7.32
C ILE A 66 13.18 11.21 7.67
N LEU A 67 12.60 10.38 6.79
CA LEU A 67 11.29 9.76 7.04
C LEU A 67 11.35 8.68 8.13
N GLY A 68 12.50 8.04 8.32
CA GLY A 68 12.75 7.01 9.33
C GLY A 68 12.75 7.54 10.76
N GLU A 69 12.88 8.85 10.96
CA GLU A 69 12.84 9.47 12.30
C GLU A 69 11.46 9.32 12.96
N ASN A 70 10.38 9.35 12.18
CA ASN A 70 9.00 9.39 12.68
C ASN A 70 8.14 8.23 12.19
N HIS A 71 8.57 7.50 11.16
CA HIS A 71 7.77 6.47 10.51
C HIS A 71 8.59 5.23 10.20
N VAL A 72 7.89 4.10 10.06
CA VAL A 72 8.48 2.82 9.69
C VAL A 72 7.80 2.28 8.43
N GLY A 73 8.56 1.61 7.58
CA GLY A 73 8.04 1.00 6.36
C GLY A 73 8.02 1.94 5.16
N PRO A 74 7.16 1.69 4.15
CA PRO A 74 7.25 2.33 2.84
C PRO A 74 6.49 3.68 2.81
N VAL A 75 6.98 4.66 3.57
CA VAL A 75 6.35 5.97 3.80
C VAL A 75 5.98 6.70 2.49
N ILE A 76 6.94 6.78 1.56
CA ILE A 76 6.73 7.43 0.26
C ILE A 76 5.64 6.71 -0.55
N LEU A 77 5.70 5.39 -0.59
CA LEU A 77 4.73 4.57 -1.33
C LEU A 77 3.31 4.69 -0.76
N ASP A 78 3.20 4.81 0.55
CA ASP A 78 1.91 4.96 1.21
C ASP A 78 1.31 6.35 1.01
N ALA A 79 2.14 7.40 0.92
CA ALA A 79 1.73 8.77 0.65
C ALA A 79 1.35 9.05 -0.83
N MET A 80 1.85 8.27 -1.78
CA MET A 80 1.56 8.45 -3.23
C MET A 80 0.09 8.19 -3.63
N THR A 81 -0.78 7.79 -2.71
CA THR A 81 -2.16 7.35 -3.01
C THR A 81 -3.24 7.99 -2.14
N GLU A 82 -2.90 9.04 -1.38
CA GLU A 82 -3.85 9.86 -0.62
C GLU A 82 -4.29 11.10 -1.42
#